data_AF-A0A934XW00-F1
#
_entry.id   AF-A0A934XW00-F1
#
_cell.length_a   1.000
_cell.length_b   1.000
_cell.length_c   1.000
_cell.angle_alpha   90.00
_cell.angle_beta   90.00
_cell.angle_gamma   90.00
#
_symmetry.space_group_name_H-M   'P 1'
#
loop_
_entity.id
_entity.type
_entity.pdbx_description
1 polymer ?
#
loop_
_entity_poly.entity_id
_entity_poly.type
_entity_poly.pdbx_seq_one_letter_code
_entity_poly.pdbx_strand_id
1 'polypeptide(L)'
;MNHDAAVQAINQTFDSAFDESRFEGLVANLLNQVDRSRAFASRHGAYIPHAFQGHIRQYKRPFVYYDPNGERLDVLVVRLHRESSLERARTMQRNFIAHYLRQDHNEPVEAVLAAFYHDDVADWRFSLVRLEYAFGDEGLEERLTTARRYSFLVGATEPTQTAVQQLLPFLLNDAVNPTLAQLAQAFKVEAVSKQFFEGYKELFLKLRAALEEALAADRQAAADFRRAGVDLPGFAKKLLGQIVFLYFVQKKGWLGVAADQLWGSGPRDFVRRLYDRANGFVYDSFFNDVLEPLFYDALALQRAGDGFRFGDRTVKIPFLNGGLFEPMGGYDWRHTHLALPNALFSNRRDPQDDQGTGSSMSSTATTSPCGRRSRWKKKWRWTRRCWARSSKTCWRCRTANRAGPSTPRARSCITCARRA
;
A
#
# COMPACT_ATOMS: atom_id res chain seq x y z
N MET A 1 -1.15 19.89 24.89
CA MET A 1 -2.46 19.17 24.79
C MET A 1 -2.37 17.82 25.49
N ASN A 2 -3.45 17.27 26.09
CA ASN A 2 -3.39 15.93 26.69
C ASN A 2 -3.43 14.80 25.64
N HIS A 3 -3.05 13.58 26.04
CA HIS A 3 -2.90 12.44 25.14
C HIS A 3 -4.18 12.11 24.35
N ASP A 4 -5.30 11.96 25.04
CA ASP A 4 -6.54 11.50 24.41
C ASP A 4 -7.15 12.55 23.48
N ALA A 5 -7.07 13.83 23.86
CA ALA A 5 -7.48 14.93 22.99
C ALA A 5 -6.61 15.01 21.72
N ALA A 6 -5.31 14.76 21.83
CA ALA A 6 -4.41 14.76 20.68
C ALA A 6 -4.71 13.62 19.71
N VAL A 7 -4.94 12.40 20.22
CA VAL A 7 -5.36 11.26 19.41
C VAL A 7 -6.71 11.53 18.75
N GLN A 8 -7.67 12.07 19.51
CA GLN A 8 -9.00 12.40 18.99
C GLN A 8 -8.93 13.48 17.90
N ALA A 9 -8.12 14.52 18.07
CA ALA A 9 -7.94 15.57 17.06
C ALA A 9 -7.38 15.02 15.74
N ILE A 10 -6.39 14.11 15.82
CA ILE A 10 -5.84 13.44 14.64
C ILE A 10 -6.93 12.58 13.97
N ASN A 11 -7.61 11.72 14.72
CA ASN A 11 -8.62 10.80 14.17
C ASN A 11 -9.82 11.56 13.57
N GLN A 12 -10.36 12.57 14.24
CA GLN A 12 -11.46 13.38 13.70
C GLN A 12 -11.09 14.12 12.40
N THR A 13 -9.81 14.45 12.23
CA THR A 13 -9.32 15.09 11.02
C THR A 13 -9.03 14.08 9.92
N PHE A 14 -8.43 12.94 10.25
CA PHE A 14 -7.88 11.99 9.29
C PHE A 14 -8.76 10.76 9.01
N ASP A 15 -9.81 10.49 9.78
CA ASP A 15 -10.79 9.42 9.52
C ASP A 15 -12.02 9.94 8.74
N SER A 16 -11.97 11.18 8.27
CA SER A 16 -13.09 11.88 7.64
C SER A 16 -12.67 12.54 6.33
N ALA A 17 -13.68 12.87 5.51
CA ALA A 17 -13.51 13.74 4.36
C ALA A 17 -12.84 15.06 4.77
N PHE A 18 -12.07 15.62 3.81
CA PHE A 18 -11.31 16.84 4.07
C PHE A 18 -12.24 17.96 4.54
N ASP A 19 -11.86 18.55 5.67
CA ASP A 19 -12.51 19.71 6.26
C ASP A 19 -11.43 20.70 6.63
N GLU A 20 -11.59 21.90 6.11
CA GLU A 20 -10.59 22.95 6.19
C GLU A 20 -10.38 23.42 7.63
N SER A 21 -11.45 23.51 8.43
CA SER A 21 -11.37 23.96 9.82
C SER A 21 -10.66 22.92 10.69
N ARG A 22 -11.03 21.64 10.56
CA ARG A 22 -10.36 20.54 11.27
C ARG A 22 -8.89 20.44 10.89
N PHE A 23 -8.58 20.54 9.58
CA PHE A 23 -7.21 20.53 9.09
C PHE A 23 -6.38 21.67 9.68
N GLU A 24 -6.88 22.91 9.59
CA GLU A 24 -6.17 24.08 10.10
C GLU A 24 -5.96 23.99 11.62
N GLY A 25 -6.97 23.56 12.37
CA GLY A 25 -6.86 23.35 13.81
C GLY A 25 -5.81 22.30 14.18
N LEU A 26 -5.82 21.16 13.50
CA LEU A 26 -4.82 20.11 13.70
C LEU A 26 -3.41 20.61 13.42
N VAL A 27 -3.19 21.28 12.28
CA VAL A 27 -1.85 21.74 11.88
C VAL A 27 -1.37 22.89 12.77
N ALA A 28 -2.24 23.79 13.22
CA ALA A 28 -1.88 24.81 14.19
C ALA A 28 -1.42 24.19 15.52
N ASN A 29 -2.12 23.17 16.01
CA ASN A 29 -1.70 22.42 17.21
C ASN A 29 -0.40 21.63 17.00
N LEU A 30 -0.14 21.16 15.78
CA LEU A 30 1.07 20.42 15.45
C LEU A 30 2.31 21.34 15.41
N LEU A 31 2.14 22.59 14.98
CA LEU A 31 3.22 23.57 14.80
C LEU A 31 3.34 24.57 15.97
N ASN A 32 2.39 24.55 16.91
CA ASN A 32 2.22 25.48 18.04
C ASN A 32 1.95 26.93 17.61
N GLN A 33 2.95 27.63 17.08
CA GLN A 33 2.90 29.07 16.79
C GLN A 33 2.91 29.33 15.29
N VAL A 34 1.74 29.64 14.73
CA VAL A 34 1.57 29.90 13.29
C VAL A 34 1.20 31.34 13.01
N ASP A 35 1.73 31.90 11.92
CA ASP A 35 1.45 33.25 11.45
C ASP A 35 0.32 33.23 10.40
N ARG A 36 -0.87 33.67 10.84
CA ARG A 36 -2.06 33.84 9.99
C ARG A 36 -2.09 35.18 9.26
N SER A 37 -1.26 36.15 9.62
CA SER A 37 -1.24 37.48 8.96
C SER A 37 -0.77 37.38 7.51
N ARG A 38 0.08 36.40 7.21
CA ARG A 38 0.57 36.08 5.87
C ARG A 38 -0.36 35.15 5.09
N ALA A 39 -1.61 34.93 5.54
CA ALA A 39 -2.56 34.12 4.81
C ALA A 39 -2.93 34.74 3.46
N PHE A 40 -3.21 33.90 2.46
CA PHE A 40 -3.89 34.36 1.23
C PHE A 40 -5.11 33.50 0.92
N ALA A 41 -6.16 34.15 0.43
CA ALA A 41 -7.41 33.52 0.01
C ALA A 41 -7.22 32.63 -1.23
N SER A 42 -8.22 31.82 -1.54
CA SER A 42 -8.18 30.87 -2.67
C SER A 42 -7.72 31.50 -3.99
N ARG A 43 -6.58 31.04 -4.49
CA ARG A 43 -6.02 31.36 -5.81
C ARG A 43 -6.51 30.35 -6.84
N HIS A 44 -6.99 30.84 -7.98
CA HIS A 44 -7.51 30.04 -9.08
C HIS A 44 -7.09 30.62 -10.45
N GLY A 45 -7.27 29.84 -11.52
CA GLY A 45 -7.02 30.32 -12.90
C GLY A 45 -5.58 30.78 -13.13
N ALA A 46 -5.38 32.05 -13.48
CA ALA A 46 -4.08 32.62 -13.83
C ALA A 46 -3.03 32.54 -12.70
N TYR A 47 -3.45 32.44 -11.44
CA TYR A 47 -2.55 32.24 -10.30
C TYR A 47 -1.95 30.81 -10.21
N ILE A 48 -2.48 29.88 -11.01
CA ILE A 48 -2.00 28.51 -11.13
C ILE A 48 -1.16 28.43 -12.40
N PRO A 49 0.10 27.96 -12.34
CA PRO A 49 0.92 27.84 -13.53
C PRO A 49 0.27 26.92 -14.56
N HIS A 50 0.39 27.28 -15.85
CA HIS A 50 -0.30 26.61 -16.96
C HIS A 50 -0.15 25.08 -16.94
N ALA A 51 1.04 24.57 -16.58
CA ALA A 51 1.32 23.13 -16.49
C ALA A 51 0.46 22.38 -15.44
N PHE A 52 -0.15 23.08 -14.48
CA PHE A 52 -0.93 22.49 -13.39
C PHE A 52 -2.43 22.80 -13.46
N GLN A 53 -2.87 23.72 -14.33
CA GLN A 53 -4.27 24.15 -14.44
C GLN A 53 -5.24 23.00 -14.76
N GLY A 54 -4.81 21.99 -15.52
CA GLY A 54 -5.63 20.79 -15.80
C GLY A 54 -5.82 19.85 -14.61
N HIS A 55 -5.11 20.08 -13.49
CA HIS A 55 -5.08 19.20 -12.33
C HIS A 55 -5.51 19.88 -11.03
N ILE A 56 -5.15 21.15 -10.85
CA ILE A 56 -5.40 21.93 -9.64
C ILE A 56 -6.48 22.96 -9.95
N ARG A 57 -7.55 22.91 -9.16
CA ARG A 57 -8.68 23.83 -9.28
C ARG A 57 -8.40 25.14 -8.55
N GLN A 58 -7.88 25.03 -7.33
CA GLN A 58 -7.51 26.16 -6.49
C GLN A 58 -6.50 25.74 -5.43
N TYR A 59 -5.76 26.72 -4.90
CA TYR A 59 -4.97 26.54 -3.69
C TYR A 59 -5.02 27.80 -2.83
N LYS A 60 -4.85 27.64 -1.52
CA LYS A 60 -4.74 28.74 -0.56
C LYS A 60 -3.61 28.48 0.43
N ARG A 61 -3.17 29.54 1.11
CA ARG A 61 -2.24 29.46 2.24
C ARG A 61 -2.92 29.99 3.50
N PRO A 62 -3.41 29.11 4.40
CA PRO A 62 -4.02 29.57 5.65
C PRO A 62 -3.04 30.21 6.63
N PHE A 63 -1.78 29.78 6.68
CA PHE A 63 -0.76 30.37 7.55
C PHE A 63 0.67 29.94 7.16
N VAL A 64 1.63 30.64 7.74
CA VAL A 64 3.08 30.40 7.66
C VAL A 64 3.59 29.95 9.03
N TYR A 65 4.66 29.18 9.06
CA TYR A 65 5.35 28.76 10.27
C TYR A 65 6.85 29.02 10.12
N TYR A 66 7.49 29.40 11.22
CA TYR A 66 8.95 29.49 11.32
C TYR A 66 9.39 28.53 12.40
N ASP A 67 10.32 27.66 12.05
CA ASP A 67 10.88 26.73 13.01
C ASP A 67 11.87 27.44 13.97
N PRO A 68 12.33 26.78 15.04
CA PRO A 68 13.29 27.38 15.98
C PRO A 68 14.62 27.84 15.35
N ASN A 69 14.96 27.37 14.14
CA ASN A 69 16.14 27.78 13.39
C ASN A 69 15.86 28.95 12.42
N GLY A 70 14.62 29.44 12.38
CA GLY A 70 14.17 30.46 11.43
C GLY A 70 13.85 29.92 10.03
N GLU A 71 13.79 28.60 9.83
CA GLU A 71 13.42 28.02 8.53
C GLU A 71 11.91 28.17 8.31
N ARG A 72 11.52 28.76 7.16
CA ARG A 72 10.11 29.02 6.82
C ARG A 72 9.43 27.78 6.23
N LEU A 73 8.23 27.47 6.74
CA LEU A 73 7.29 26.50 6.18
C LEU A 73 5.95 27.15 5.88
N ASP A 74 5.45 26.93 4.66
CA ASP A 74 4.11 27.37 4.27
C ASP A 74 3.12 26.20 4.36
N VAL A 75 1.93 26.46 4.94
CA VAL A 75 0.84 25.48 4.93
C VAL A 75 -0.06 25.76 3.75
N LEU A 76 -0.32 24.77 2.89
CA LEU A 76 -1.17 24.91 1.72
C LEU A 76 -2.37 23.96 1.75
N VAL A 77 -3.52 24.47 1.30
CA VAL A 77 -4.72 23.66 1.03
C VAL A 77 -4.96 23.70 -0.47
N VAL A 78 -4.97 22.52 -1.11
CA VAL A 78 -4.98 22.38 -2.57
C VAL A 78 -6.15 21.51 -3.00
N ARG A 79 -7.09 22.11 -3.74
CA ARG A 79 -8.26 21.42 -4.32
C ARG A 79 -7.95 20.93 -5.72
N LEU A 80 -8.18 19.65 -5.99
CA LEU A 80 -7.91 19.01 -7.27
C LEU A 80 -9.16 19.04 -8.18
N HIS A 81 -8.94 18.94 -9.50
CA HIS A 81 -10.03 18.86 -10.48
C HIS A 81 -10.66 17.48 -10.64
N ARG A 82 -9.90 16.42 -10.34
CA ARG A 82 -10.33 15.02 -10.57
C ARG A 82 -9.94 14.16 -9.39
N GLU A 83 -10.87 13.32 -8.94
CA GLU A 83 -10.65 12.27 -7.94
C GLU A 83 -9.37 11.47 -8.21
N SER A 84 -9.20 10.97 -9.43
CA SER A 84 -8.05 10.12 -9.80
C SER A 84 -6.67 10.79 -9.59
N SER A 85 -6.63 12.11 -9.45
CA SER A 85 -5.42 12.87 -9.18
C SER A 85 -4.90 12.64 -7.76
N LEU A 86 -5.76 12.24 -6.82
CA LEU A 86 -5.33 11.83 -5.48
C LEU A 86 -4.43 10.60 -5.59
N GLU A 87 -4.86 9.48 -6.16
CA GLU A 87 -4.01 8.29 -6.21
C GLU A 87 -2.90 8.34 -7.27
N ARG A 88 -3.23 8.83 -8.47
CA ARG A 88 -2.41 8.63 -9.69
C ARG A 88 -1.51 9.81 -10.03
N ALA A 89 -1.78 11.00 -9.49
CA ALA A 89 -1.03 12.23 -9.81
C ALA A 89 -0.05 12.65 -8.71
N ARG A 90 0.49 11.69 -7.95
CA ARG A 90 1.48 11.89 -6.88
C ARG A 90 2.71 12.69 -7.32
N THR A 91 3.19 12.48 -8.55
CA THR A 91 4.31 13.23 -9.11
C THR A 91 3.91 14.67 -9.43
N MET A 92 2.70 14.87 -9.97
CA MET A 92 2.16 16.19 -10.30
C MET A 92 1.98 17.04 -9.04
N GLN A 93 1.36 16.49 -7.98
CA GLN A 93 1.19 17.18 -6.69
C GLN A 93 2.54 17.65 -6.13
N ARG A 94 3.54 16.77 -6.10
CA ARG A 94 4.90 17.11 -5.66
C ARG A 94 5.53 18.18 -6.55
N ASN A 95 5.36 18.09 -7.87
CA ASN A 95 5.91 19.05 -8.82
C ASN A 95 5.27 20.43 -8.67
N PHE A 96 3.98 20.50 -8.38
CA PHE A 96 3.30 21.75 -8.08
C PHE A 96 3.91 22.43 -6.84
N ILE A 97 4.09 21.67 -5.76
CA ILE A 97 4.72 22.22 -4.54
C ILE A 97 6.19 22.58 -4.79
N ALA A 98 6.92 21.77 -5.55
CA ALA A 98 8.29 22.11 -5.94
C ALA A 98 8.37 23.37 -6.81
N HIS A 99 7.37 23.62 -7.65
CA HIS A 99 7.25 24.88 -8.37
C HIS A 99 6.98 26.04 -7.39
N TYR A 100 6.04 25.87 -6.47
CA TYR A 100 5.75 26.85 -5.42
C TYR A 100 7.00 27.22 -4.61
N LEU A 101 7.76 26.23 -4.13
CA LEU A 101 8.99 26.44 -3.35
C LEU A 101 10.08 27.22 -4.11
N ARG A 102 10.08 27.16 -5.45
CA ARG A 102 11.05 27.85 -6.32
C ARG A 102 10.58 29.21 -6.82
N GLN A 103 9.35 29.60 -6.50
CA GLN A 103 8.89 30.94 -6.82
C GLN A 103 9.71 31.96 -6.04
N ASP A 104 9.85 33.15 -6.60
CA ASP A 104 10.48 34.27 -5.94
C ASP A 104 9.53 34.79 -4.85
N HIS A 105 9.69 34.24 -3.65
CA HIS A 105 9.01 34.71 -2.45
C HIS A 105 9.89 35.76 -1.79
N ASN A 106 9.29 36.74 -1.12
CA ASN A 106 10.02 37.75 -0.33
C ASN A 106 11.05 37.14 0.65
N GLU A 107 10.80 35.93 1.11
CA GLU A 107 11.69 35.14 1.94
C GLU A 107 11.68 33.68 1.43
N PRO A 108 12.83 32.97 1.42
CA PRO A 108 12.89 31.57 1.01
C PRO A 108 11.88 30.70 1.75
N VAL A 109 11.22 29.79 1.02
CA VAL A 109 10.32 28.79 1.60
C VAL A 109 11.04 27.45 1.56
N GLU A 110 11.44 26.95 2.73
CA GLU A 110 12.23 25.72 2.85
C GLU A 110 11.35 24.47 2.70
N ALA A 111 10.13 24.54 3.21
CA ALA A 111 9.18 23.43 3.15
C ALA A 111 7.74 23.89 2.97
N VAL A 112 6.92 22.99 2.46
CA VAL A 112 5.47 23.16 2.41
C VAL A 112 4.79 21.94 2.99
N LEU A 113 3.83 22.21 3.86
CA LEU A 113 2.89 21.22 4.38
C LEU A 113 1.55 21.38 3.65
N ALA A 114 1.18 20.40 2.84
CA ALA A 114 0.05 20.49 1.92
C ALA A 114 -1.04 19.45 2.20
N ALA A 115 -2.29 19.89 2.22
CA ALA A 115 -3.46 19.03 2.08
C ALA A 115 -3.96 19.05 0.63
N PHE A 116 -4.03 17.88 0.00
CA PHE A 116 -4.62 17.70 -1.33
C PHE A 116 -5.95 16.97 -1.22
N TYR A 117 -7.03 17.57 -1.70
CA TYR A 117 -8.37 16.98 -1.60
C TYR A 117 -9.18 17.16 -2.89
N HIS A 118 -10.29 16.43 -2.95
CA HIS A 118 -11.34 16.56 -3.96
C HIS A 118 -12.68 16.41 -3.25
N ASP A 119 -13.70 17.19 -3.62
CA ASP A 119 -14.95 17.26 -2.83
C ASP A 119 -15.74 15.94 -2.84
N ASP A 120 -15.70 15.22 -3.96
CA ASP A 120 -16.42 13.95 -4.12
C ASP A 120 -15.67 12.73 -3.56
N VAL A 121 -14.54 12.93 -2.87
CA VAL A 121 -13.69 11.84 -2.37
C VAL A 121 -13.48 12.00 -0.87
N ALA A 122 -13.86 10.98 -0.11
CA ALA A 122 -13.68 10.99 1.34
C ALA A 122 -12.20 10.91 1.76
N ASP A 123 -11.35 10.37 0.89
CA ASP A 123 -9.91 10.30 1.13
C ASP A 123 -9.18 11.51 0.55
N TRP A 124 -8.13 11.94 1.25
CA TRP A 124 -7.32 13.09 0.91
C TRP A 124 -5.88 12.85 1.36
N ARG A 125 -4.96 13.68 0.88
CA ARG A 125 -3.53 13.47 1.12
C ARG A 125 -2.92 14.61 1.90
N PHE A 126 -2.28 14.27 3.01
CA PHE A 126 -1.45 15.16 3.79
C PHE A 126 0.03 14.92 3.45
N SER A 127 0.75 15.97 3.03
CA SER A 127 2.13 15.83 2.54
C SER A 127 3.04 16.93 3.04
N LEU A 128 4.26 16.56 3.41
CA LEU A 128 5.38 17.47 3.56
C LEU A 128 6.29 17.35 2.32
N VAL A 129 6.63 18.50 1.74
CA VAL A 129 7.56 18.62 0.62
C VAL A 129 8.61 19.66 0.97
N ARG A 130 9.89 19.26 0.91
CA ARG A 130 11.05 20.12 1.17
C ARG A 130 12.04 19.98 0.02
N LEU A 131 12.78 21.05 -0.29
CA LEU A 131 13.92 20.99 -1.18
C LEU A 131 15.11 20.37 -0.44
N GLU A 132 15.68 19.29 -0.98
CA GLU A 132 16.95 18.74 -0.49
C GLU A 132 18.06 19.09 -1.48
N TYR A 133 19.15 19.67 -0.96
CA TYR A 133 20.39 19.90 -1.69
C TYR A 133 21.23 18.63 -1.66
N ALA A 134 21.82 18.25 -2.79
CA ALA A 134 22.75 17.14 -2.87
C ALA A 134 24.07 17.64 -3.42
N PHE A 135 25.17 17.31 -2.74
CA PHE A 135 26.52 17.62 -3.20
C PHE A 135 26.82 16.85 -4.48
N GLY A 136 27.34 17.55 -5.48
CA GLY A 136 27.86 16.98 -6.72
C GLY A 136 29.32 16.53 -6.55
N ASP A 137 29.86 15.90 -7.60
CA ASP A 137 31.24 15.40 -7.60
C ASP A 137 32.28 16.53 -7.60
N GLU A 138 31.90 17.77 -7.98
CA GLU A 138 32.78 18.96 -8.01
C GLU A 138 32.41 20.04 -6.97
N GLY A 139 31.64 19.72 -5.92
CA GLY A 139 31.30 20.64 -4.83
C GLY A 139 29.80 20.93 -4.69
N LEU A 140 29.45 22.12 -4.19
CA LEU A 140 28.06 22.61 -4.11
C LEU A 140 27.55 22.96 -5.53
N GLU A 141 27.49 21.97 -6.41
CA GLU A 141 26.73 22.12 -7.65
C GLU A 141 25.25 22.29 -7.25
N GLU A 142 24.61 23.39 -7.67
CA GLU A 142 23.16 23.54 -7.69
C GLU A 142 22.52 22.52 -8.64
N ARG A 143 22.66 21.23 -8.34
CA ARG A 143 21.86 20.20 -8.97
C ARG A 143 20.45 20.37 -8.45
N LEU A 144 19.52 20.62 -9.38
CA LEU A 144 18.07 20.68 -9.20
C LEU A 144 17.65 19.94 -7.92
N THR A 145 17.37 20.72 -6.87
CA THR A 145 16.94 20.20 -5.56
C THR A 145 15.86 19.15 -5.76
N THR A 146 16.14 17.91 -5.35
CA THR A 146 15.14 16.86 -5.49
C THR A 146 14.15 17.04 -4.35
N ALA A 147 12.96 17.54 -4.66
CA ALA A 147 11.90 17.58 -3.67
C ALA A 147 11.59 16.13 -3.23
N ARG A 148 11.89 15.80 -1.97
CA ARG A 148 11.45 14.53 -1.38
C ARG A 148 10.03 14.68 -0.90
N ARG A 149 9.24 13.63 -1.11
CA ARG A 149 7.83 13.60 -0.72
C ARG A 149 7.67 12.66 0.46
N TYR A 150 7.13 13.22 1.52
CA TYR A 150 6.74 12.50 2.70
C TYR A 150 5.22 12.71 2.87
N SER A 151 4.42 11.64 2.82
CA SER A 151 2.95 11.78 2.72
C SER A 151 2.20 10.70 3.48
N PHE A 152 1.07 11.10 4.06
CA PHE A 152 0.02 10.23 4.55
C PHE A 152 -1.18 10.33 3.61
N LEU A 153 -1.72 9.17 3.19
CA LEU A 153 -3.06 9.11 2.60
C LEU A 153 -4.02 8.82 3.76
N VAL A 154 -5.02 9.67 3.91
CA VAL A 154 -5.94 9.70 5.06
C VAL A 154 -7.36 9.86 4.54
N GLY A 155 -8.34 9.55 5.37
CA GLY A 155 -9.77 9.66 5.08
C GLY A 155 -10.53 8.44 5.53
N ALA A 156 -11.81 8.39 5.17
CA ALA A 156 -12.75 7.39 5.66
C ALA A 156 -12.37 5.93 5.28
N THR A 157 -11.54 5.73 4.25
CA THR A 157 -11.16 4.38 3.79
C THR A 157 -9.71 3.98 4.10
N GLU A 158 -8.93 4.87 4.73
CA GLU A 158 -7.49 4.69 4.94
C GLU A 158 -7.11 4.58 6.43
N PRO A 159 -6.13 3.74 6.80
CA PRO A 159 -5.76 3.57 8.19
C PRO A 159 -4.95 4.77 8.71
N THR A 160 -5.41 5.34 9.81
CA THR A 160 -4.84 6.52 10.50
C THR A 160 -3.70 6.21 11.45
N GLN A 161 -3.52 4.95 11.85
CA GLN A 161 -2.62 4.55 12.94
C GLN A 161 -1.18 5.05 12.74
N THR A 162 -0.67 5.02 11.50
CA THR A 162 0.67 5.55 11.20
C THR A 162 0.74 7.06 11.43
N ALA A 163 -0.24 7.81 10.96
CA ALA A 163 -0.26 9.25 11.13
C ALA A 163 -0.37 9.63 12.61
N VAL A 164 -1.19 8.91 13.38
CA VAL A 164 -1.25 9.05 14.85
C VAL A 164 0.13 8.82 15.48
N GLN A 165 0.75 7.66 15.22
CA GLN A 165 2.05 7.32 15.81
C GLN A 165 3.16 8.33 15.50
N GLN A 166 3.18 8.86 14.28
CA GLN A 166 4.23 9.79 13.84
C GLN A 166 3.98 11.23 14.30
N LEU A 167 2.72 11.66 14.40
CA LEU A 167 2.38 13.07 14.64
C LEU A 167 2.03 13.36 16.09
N LEU A 168 1.55 12.37 16.84
CA LEU A 168 1.18 12.50 18.25
C LEU A 168 2.29 13.16 19.10
N PRO A 169 3.60 12.83 18.96
CA PRO A 169 4.64 13.47 19.76
C PRO A 169 4.69 14.99 19.62
N PHE A 170 4.30 15.54 18.47
CA PHE A 170 4.27 17.01 18.26
C PHE A 170 3.06 17.65 18.92
N LEU A 171 1.90 16.99 18.93
CA LEU A 171 0.71 17.53 19.58
C LEU A 171 0.81 17.52 21.12
N LEU A 172 1.63 16.63 21.67
CA LEU A 172 1.88 16.56 23.12
C LEU A 172 2.93 17.56 23.60
N ASN A 173 3.71 18.15 22.69
CA ASN A 173 4.78 19.08 23.02
C ASN A 173 4.40 20.52 22.60
N ASP A 174 3.74 21.22 23.50
CA ASP A 174 3.37 22.63 23.34
C ASP A 174 4.47 23.62 23.81
N ALA A 175 5.55 23.10 24.41
CA ALA A 175 6.65 23.92 24.92
C ALA A 175 7.70 24.26 23.85
N VAL A 176 7.91 23.39 22.87
CA VAL A 176 8.96 23.55 21.85
C VAL A 176 8.38 23.35 20.45
N ASN A 177 8.51 24.37 19.62
CA ASN A 177 8.09 24.32 18.22
C ASN A 177 8.95 23.29 17.44
N PRO A 178 8.35 22.45 16.57
CA PRO A 178 9.09 21.40 15.87
C PRO A 178 9.99 21.93 14.76
N THR A 179 11.24 21.47 14.69
CA THR A 179 12.13 21.81 13.57
C THR A 179 11.65 21.19 12.26
N LEU A 180 11.99 21.80 11.11
CA LEU A 180 11.64 21.20 9.81
C LEU A 180 12.28 19.82 9.62
N ALA A 181 13.45 19.58 10.22
CA ALA A 181 14.11 18.27 10.23
C ALA A 181 13.29 17.23 11.02
N GLN A 182 12.75 17.59 12.18
CA GLN A 182 11.89 16.70 12.97
C GLN A 182 10.59 16.38 12.22
N LEU A 183 9.95 17.40 11.61
CA LEU A 183 8.78 17.21 10.76
C LEU A 183 9.10 16.30 9.56
N ALA A 184 10.22 16.53 8.87
CA ALA A 184 10.66 15.68 7.76
C ALA A 184 10.86 14.22 8.20
N GLN A 185 11.44 14.00 9.37
CA GLN A 185 11.65 12.65 9.91
C GLN A 185 10.33 11.95 10.26
N ALA A 186 9.34 12.65 10.81
CA ALA A 186 8.04 12.08 11.14
C ALA A 186 7.22 11.71 9.90
N PHE A 187 7.30 12.51 8.83
CA PHE A 187 6.63 12.17 7.59
C PHE A 187 7.41 11.12 6.78
N LYS A 188 8.70 10.90 7.08
CA LYS A 188 9.52 9.85 6.47
C LYS A 188 9.04 8.49 6.96
N VAL A 189 8.05 7.93 6.26
CA VAL A 189 7.41 6.62 6.54
C VAL A 189 8.36 5.43 6.27
N GLU A 190 9.55 5.46 6.88
CA GLU A 190 10.48 4.34 6.99
C GLU A 190 10.17 3.49 8.24
N ALA A 191 9.40 4.02 9.20
CA ALA A 191 8.97 3.29 10.41
C ALA A 191 7.95 2.16 10.10
N VAL A 192 6.95 2.42 9.25
CA VAL A 192 5.97 1.38 8.85
C VAL A 192 6.62 0.28 8.05
N SER A 193 7.65 0.60 7.24
CA SER A 193 8.39 -0.42 6.49
C SER A 193 9.23 -1.31 7.40
N LYS A 194 9.81 -0.77 8.48
CA LYS A 194 10.60 -1.55 9.45
C LYS A 194 9.71 -2.42 10.33
N GLN A 195 8.62 -1.88 10.86
CA GLN A 195 7.64 -2.64 11.65
C GLN A 195 6.96 -3.72 10.80
N PHE A 196 6.57 -3.38 9.57
CA PHE A 196 6.05 -4.38 8.62
C PHE A 196 7.08 -5.46 8.32
N PHE A 197 8.35 -5.10 8.11
CA PHE A 197 9.40 -6.07 7.83
C PHE A 197 9.67 -7.00 9.02
N GLU A 198 9.71 -6.46 10.24
CA GLU A 198 9.91 -7.29 11.43
C GLU A 198 8.72 -8.22 11.65
N GLY A 199 7.48 -7.72 11.53
CA GLY A 199 6.29 -8.57 11.58
C GLY A 199 6.27 -9.63 10.47
N TYR A 200 6.63 -9.28 9.24
CA TYR A 200 6.76 -10.24 8.14
C TYR A 200 7.83 -11.32 8.43
N LYS A 201 8.95 -10.92 9.03
CA LYS A 201 10.03 -11.84 9.42
C LYS A 201 9.57 -12.79 10.52
N GLU A 202 8.89 -12.29 11.55
CA GLU A 202 8.32 -13.12 12.61
C GLU A 202 7.34 -14.16 12.05
N LEU A 203 6.45 -13.74 11.15
CA LEU A 203 5.50 -14.63 10.47
C LEU A 203 6.20 -15.68 9.62
N PHE A 204 7.25 -15.29 8.91
CA PHE A 204 8.08 -16.23 8.16
C PHE A 204 8.71 -17.29 9.07
N LEU A 205 9.22 -16.91 10.24
CA LEU A 205 9.82 -17.85 11.18
C LEU A 205 8.76 -18.80 11.77
N LYS A 206 7.59 -18.29 12.15
CA LYS A 206 6.47 -19.10 12.67
C LYS A 206 5.97 -20.10 11.62
N LEU A 207 5.73 -19.63 10.41
CA LEU A 207 5.29 -20.50 9.31
C LEU A 207 6.33 -21.57 9.00
N ARG A 208 7.62 -21.22 9.01
CA ARG A 208 8.68 -22.20 8.78
C ARG A 208 8.70 -23.27 9.87
N ALA A 209 8.60 -22.89 11.15
CA ALA A 209 8.55 -23.84 12.26
C ALA A 209 7.34 -24.79 12.12
N ALA A 210 6.15 -24.26 11.82
CA ALA A 210 4.96 -25.09 11.60
C ALA A 210 5.09 -26.03 10.39
N LEU A 211 5.76 -25.60 9.31
CA LEU A 211 6.07 -26.48 8.17
C LEU A 211 7.07 -27.58 8.56
N GLU A 212 8.09 -27.27 9.36
CA GLU A 212 9.04 -28.26 9.88
C GLU A 212 8.32 -29.31 10.74
N GLU A 213 7.43 -28.87 11.64
CA GLU A 213 6.60 -29.76 12.47
C GLU A 213 5.65 -30.62 11.64
N ALA A 214 4.92 -30.03 10.68
CA ALA A 214 3.99 -30.75 9.82
C ALA A 214 4.70 -31.85 8.99
N LEU A 215 5.88 -31.54 8.43
CA LEU A 215 6.66 -32.51 7.66
C LEU A 215 7.38 -33.55 8.55
N ALA A 216 7.67 -33.23 9.81
CA ALA A 216 8.19 -34.20 10.76
C ALA A 216 7.10 -35.23 11.18
N ALA A 217 5.85 -34.78 11.30
CA ALA A 217 4.71 -35.61 11.65
C ALA A 217 4.24 -36.50 10.48
N ASP A 218 4.37 -36.03 9.23
CA ASP A 218 3.92 -36.75 8.04
C ASP A 218 5.09 -37.13 7.10
N ARG A 219 5.46 -38.41 7.13
CA ARG A 219 6.54 -38.97 6.29
C ARG A 219 6.22 -38.94 4.80
N GLN A 220 4.95 -39.03 4.42
CA GLN A 220 4.54 -39.01 3.01
C GLN A 220 4.65 -37.58 2.47
N ALA A 221 4.12 -36.59 3.20
CA ALA A 221 4.27 -35.18 2.84
C ALA A 221 5.76 -34.78 2.73
N ALA A 222 6.60 -35.25 3.66
CA ALA A 222 8.04 -35.02 3.59
C ALA A 222 8.72 -35.69 2.39
N ALA A 223 8.25 -36.87 1.95
CA ALA A 223 8.75 -37.52 0.74
C ALA A 223 8.33 -36.73 -0.52
N ASP A 224 7.09 -36.23 -0.57
CA ASP A 224 6.58 -35.44 -1.68
C ASP A 224 7.35 -34.13 -1.85
N PHE A 225 7.60 -33.42 -0.75
CA PHE A 225 8.41 -32.20 -0.76
C PHE A 225 9.83 -32.45 -1.27
N ARG A 226 10.48 -33.54 -0.82
CA ARG A 226 11.81 -33.92 -1.29
C ARG A 226 11.81 -34.27 -2.79
N ARG A 227 10.83 -35.04 -3.24
CA ARG A 227 10.68 -35.43 -4.66
C ARG A 227 10.45 -34.23 -5.57
N ALA A 228 9.65 -33.26 -5.13
CA ALA A 228 9.39 -32.02 -5.85
C ALA A 228 10.53 -30.99 -5.72
N GLY A 229 11.57 -31.26 -4.93
CA GLY A 229 12.69 -30.33 -4.71
C GLY A 229 12.27 -29.04 -3.99
N VAL A 230 11.24 -29.11 -3.16
CA VAL A 230 10.67 -27.96 -2.44
C VAL A 230 11.48 -27.70 -1.16
N ASP A 231 12.16 -26.56 -1.09
CA ASP A 231 12.81 -26.11 0.14
C ASP A 231 11.83 -25.33 1.03
N LEU A 232 11.83 -25.61 2.34
CA LEU A 232 10.91 -24.98 3.29
C LEU A 232 11.03 -23.44 3.31
N PRO A 233 12.24 -22.83 3.31
CA PRO A 233 12.37 -21.38 3.23
C PRO A 233 11.75 -20.79 1.96
N GLY A 234 11.90 -21.45 0.82
CA GLY A 234 11.32 -21.09 -0.45
C GLY A 234 9.80 -21.17 -0.42
N PHE A 235 9.26 -22.28 0.08
CA PHE A 235 7.83 -22.51 0.24
C PHE A 235 7.18 -21.46 1.14
N ALA A 236 7.72 -21.24 2.34
CA ALA A 236 7.20 -20.24 3.28
C ALA A 236 7.22 -18.81 2.68
N LYS A 237 8.30 -18.44 1.96
CA LYS A 237 8.37 -17.14 1.26
C LYS A 237 7.31 -17.03 0.17
N LYS A 238 7.10 -18.09 -0.61
CA LYS A 238 6.12 -18.12 -1.69
C LYS A 238 4.71 -18.00 -1.13
N LEU A 239 4.37 -18.77 -0.09
CA LEU A 239 3.07 -18.74 0.58
C LEU A 239 2.74 -17.36 1.15
N LEU A 240 3.65 -16.75 1.93
CA LEU A 240 3.45 -15.38 2.41
C LEU A 240 3.30 -14.37 1.27
N GLY A 241 4.09 -14.52 0.20
CA GLY A 241 4.00 -13.68 -0.99
C GLY A 241 2.65 -13.81 -1.72
N GLN A 242 2.11 -15.04 -1.81
CA GLN A 242 0.79 -15.31 -2.39
C GLN A 242 -0.32 -14.65 -1.56
N ILE A 243 -0.27 -14.77 -0.23
CA ILE A 243 -1.25 -14.14 0.68
C ILE A 243 -1.21 -12.61 0.55
N VAL A 244 -0.02 -12.00 0.63
CA VAL A 244 0.14 -10.54 0.44
C VAL A 244 -0.41 -10.10 -0.92
N PHE A 245 -0.25 -10.92 -1.96
CA PHE A 245 -0.82 -10.63 -3.27
C PHE A 245 -2.35 -10.66 -3.27
N LEU A 246 -2.99 -11.60 -2.57
CA LEU A 246 -4.45 -11.59 -2.42
C LEU A 246 -4.95 -10.27 -1.83
N TYR A 247 -4.29 -9.75 -0.79
CA TYR A 247 -4.61 -8.46 -0.19
C TYR A 247 -4.51 -7.30 -1.21
N PHE A 248 -3.55 -7.35 -2.13
CA PHE A 248 -3.46 -6.36 -3.21
C PHE A 248 -4.60 -6.48 -4.23
N VAL A 249 -5.03 -7.70 -4.56
CA VAL A 249 -6.12 -7.94 -5.53
C VAL A 249 -7.49 -7.62 -4.94
N GLN A 250 -7.77 -8.04 -3.70
CA GLN A 250 -9.03 -7.72 -3.03
C GLN A 250 -9.20 -6.21 -2.87
N LYS A 251 -8.11 -5.46 -2.67
CA LYS A 251 -8.17 -3.99 -2.62
C LYS A 251 -8.65 -3.33 -3.89
N LYS A 252 -8.68 -4.05 -5.03
CA LYS A 252 -9.29 -3.59 -6.28
C LYS A 252 -10.74 -4.03 -6.45
N GLY A 253 -11.29 -4.77 -5.48
CA GLY A 253 -12.63 -5.36 -5.52
C GLY A 253 -12.73 -6.49 -6.54
N TRP A 254 -11.61 -7.19 -6.78
CA TRP A 254 -11.53 -8.22 -7.81
C TRP A 254 -11.65 -9.63 -7.26
N LEU A 255 -11.65 -9.84 -5.94
CA LEU A 255 -11.88 -11.16 -5.36
C LEU A 255 -13.31 -11.25 -4.83
N GLY A 256 -13.95 -12.41 -4.98
CA GLY A 256 -15.27 -12.67 -4.39
C GLY A 256 -16.41 -11.88 -5.01
N VAL A 257 -16.32 -11.53 -6.30
CA VAL A 257 -17.40 -10.81 -6.97
C VAL A 257 -18.57 -11.77 -7.19
N ALA A 258 -19.80 -11.34 -6.93
CA ALA A 258 -20.97 -12.17 -7.24
C ALA A 258 -21.08 -12.44 -8.75
N ALA A 259 -21.69 -13.57 -9.13
CA ALA A 259 -21.69 -14.05 -10.52
C ALA A 259 -22.32 -13.04 -11.50
N ASP A 260 -23.35 -12.32 -11.05
CA ASP A 260 -24.14 -11.31 -11.76
C ASP A 260 -23.52 -9.90 -11.71
N GLN A 261 -22.49 -9.69 -10.91
CA GLN A 261 -21.93 -8.36 -10.64
C GLN A 261 -20.71 -8.01 -11.50
N LEU A 262 -20.48 -6.72 -11.71
CA LEU A 262 -19.33 -6.21 -12.47
C LEU A 262 -18.01 -6.40 -11.72
N TRP A 263 -16.93 -6.58 -12.46
CA TRP A 263 -15.59 -6.61 -11.88
C TRP A 263 -15.28 -5.31 -11.11
N GLY A 264 -14.80 -5.43 -9.87
CA GLY A 264 -14.52 -4.28 -8.99
C GLY A 264 -15.52 -4.09 -7.84
N SER A 265 -16.65 -4.80 -7.85
CA SER A 265 -17.63 -4.77 -6.76
C SER A 265 -17.38 -5.80 -5.65
N GLY A 266 -16.32 -6.61 -5.76
CA GLY A 266 -15.97 -7.61 -4.77
C GLY A 266 -15.57 -6.98 -3.42
N PRO A 267 -15.73 -7.72 -2.31
CA PRO A 267 -15.37 -7.24 -0.99
C PRO A 267 -13.87 -6.89 -0.89
N ARG A 268 -13.56 -5.75 -0.26
CA ARG A 268 -12.17 -5.30 -0.01
C ARG A 268 -11.49 -6.07 1.14
N ASP A 269 -12.25 -6.93 1.82
CA ASP A 269 -11.91 -7.79 2.94
C ASP A 269 -12.14 -9.29 2.63
N PHE A 270 -12.17 -9.68 1.35
CA PHE A 270 -12.51 -11.04 0.90
C PHE A 270 -11.77 -12.17 1.63
N VAL A 271 -10.43 -12.10 1.75
CA VAL A 271 -9.64 -13.15 2.41
C VAL A 271 -10.00 -13.29 3.89
N ARG A 272 -10.31 -12.16 4.55
CA ARG A 272 -10.77 -12.19 5.95
C ARG A 272 -12.14 -12.86 6.06
N ARG A 273 -13.06 -12.58 5.13
CA ARG A 273 -14.37 -13.25 5.08
C ARG A 273 -14.25 -14.77 4.88
N LEU A 274 -13.31 -15.20 4.04
CA LEU A 274 -13.01 -16.63 3.87
C LEU A 274 -12.52 -17.24 5.20
N TYR A 275 -11.58 -16.58 5.87
CA TYR A 275 -11.05 -17.04 7.15
C TYR A 275 -12.11 -17.06 8.26
N ASP A 276 -12.93 -16.01 8.37
CA ASP A 276 -13.97 -15.89 9.38
C ASP A 276 -15.20 -16.78 9.08
N ARG A 277 -15.10 -17.67 8.07
CA ARG A 277 -16.18 -18.56 7.62
C ARG A 277 -17.48 -17.80 7.28
N ALA A 278 -17.36 -16.53 6.90
CA ALA A 278 -18.50 -15.65 6.68
C ALA A 278 -19.37 -16.17 5.54
N ASN A 279 -20.68 -16.15 5.73
CA ASN A 279 -21.66 -16.71 4.79
C ASN A 279 -21.62 -18.25 4.65
N GLY A 280 -21.15 -18.96 5.67
CA GLY A 280 -21.29 -20.42 5.76
C GLY A 280 -20.18 -21.23 5.08
N PHE A 281 -18.99 -20.65 4.88
CA PHE A 281 -17.85 -21.42 4.39
C PHE A 281 -17.42 -22.46 5.43
N VAL A 282 -17.34 -23.72 5.02
CA VAL A 282 -16.89 -24.84 5.86
C VAL A 282 -15.53 -25.30 5.36
N TYR A 283 -14.56 -25.36 6.26
CA TYR A 283 -13.24 -25.93 6.02
C TYR A 283 -12.61 -26.35 7.35
N ASP A 284 -11.71 -27.33 7.28
CA ASP A 284 -10.94 -27.79 8.43
C ASP A 284 -9.55 -27.13 8.44
N SER A 285 -8.86 -27.16 7.30
CA SER A 285 -7.58 -26.49 7.09
C SER A 285 -7.74 -25.30 6.16
N PHE A 286 -7.52 -24.09 6.68
CA PHE A 286 -7.53 -22.88 5.86
C PHE A 286 -6.46 -22.93 4.76
N PHE A 287 -5.34 -23.62 5.02
CA PHE A 287 -4.31 -23.78 4.01
C PHE A 287 -4.77 -24.76 2.90
N ASN A 288 -5.05 -26.02 3.25
CA ASN A 288 -5.30 -27.07 2.27
C ASN A 288 -6.67 -26.91 1.57
N ASP A 289 -7.70 -26.47 2.30
CA ASP A 289 -9.08 -26.45 1.77
C ASP A 289 -9.44 -25.10 1.12
N VAL A 290 -8.73 -24.02 1.45
CA VAL A 290 -9.06 -22.66 0.99
C VAL A 290 -7.93 -22.05 0.18
N LEU A 291 -6.73 -21.92 0.75
CA LEU A 291 -5.63 -21.21 0.11
C LEU A 291 -5.07 -21.97 -1.09
N GLU A 292 -4.83 -23.27 -0.99
CA GLU A 292 -4.30 -24.07 -2.09
C GLU A 292 -5.25 -24.10 -3.31
N PRO A 293 -6.56 -24.40 -3.18
CA PRO A 293 -7.50 -24.28 -4.30
C PRO A 293 -7.59 -22.86 -4.86
N LEU A 294 -7.58 -21.83 -4.00
CA LEU A 294 -7.58 -20.43 -4.44
C LEU A 294 -6.33 -20.10 -5.26
N PHE A 295 -5.15 -20.55 -4.85
CA PHE A 295 -3.92 -20.31 -5.59
C PHE A 295 -3.87 -21.13 -6.86
N TYR A 296 -3.92 -22.45 -6.72
CA TYR A 296 -3.53 -23.39 -7.76
C TYR A 296 -4.65 -23.64 -8.77
N ASP A 297 -5.92 -23.57 -8.36
CA ASP A 297 -7.06 -23.76 -9.28
C ASP A 297 -7.75 -22.45 -9.65
N ALA A 298 -7.86 -21.48 -8.74
CA ALA A 298 -8.58 -20.23 -9.01
C ALA A 298 -7.73 -19.15 -9.69
N LEU A 299 -6.48 -18.97 -9.27
CA LEU A 299 -5.64 -17.87 -9.75
C LEU A 299 -4.65 -18.31 -10.84
N ALA A 300 -4.19 -19.56 -10.81
CA ALA A 300 -3.19 -20.09 -11.75
C ALA A 300 -3.76 -20.75 -13.01
N LEU A 301 -5.00 -21.22 -12.99
CA LEU A 301 -5.62 -21.90 -14.14
C LEU A 301 -6.70 -21.03 -14.79
N GLN A 302 -6.71 -21.01 -16.12
CA GLN A 302 -7.78 -20.37 -16.88
C GLN A 302 -9.00 -21.30 -16.91
N ARG A 303 -10.15 -20.80 -16.45
CA ARG A 303 -11.41 -21.55 -16.39
C ARG A 303 -12.36 -21.13 -17.51
N ALA A 304 -13.30 -22.02 -17.84
CA ALA A 304 -14.43 -21.70 -18.71
C ALA A 304 -15.39 -20.77 -17.94
N GLY A 305 -15.11 -19.46 -18.01
CA GLY A 305 -15.77 -18.44 -17.21
C GLY A 305 -14.94 -18.05 -15.98
N ASP A 306 -15.38 -16.98 -15.31
CA ASP A 306 -14.66 -16.39 -14.18
C ASP A 306 -15.07 -16.98 -12.82
N GLY A 307 -16.08 -17.87 -12.81
CA GLY A 307 -16.59 -18.51 -11.60
C GLY A 307 -15.57 -19.45 -10.96
N PHE A 308 -15.55 -19.45 -9.64
CA PHE A 308 -14.81 -20.37 -8.80
C PHE A 308 -15.70 -20.77 -7.62
N ARG A 309 -15.75 -22.07 -7.34
CA ARG A 309 -16.63 -22.62 -6.33
C ARG A 309 -15.89 -22.72 -5.00
N PHE A 310 -16.45 -22.09 -3.97
CA PHE A 310 -16.05 -22.26 -2.58
C PHE A 310 -17.24 -22.88 -1.83
N GLY A 311 -17.12 -24.14 -1.44
CA GLY A 311 -18.24 -24.89 -0.86
C GLY A 311 -19.42 -25.00 -1.84
N ASP A 312 -20.58 -24.49 -1.43
CA ASP A 312 -21.84 -24.43 -2.18
C ASP A 312 -21.99 -23.17 -3.05
N ARG A 313 -21.08 -22.19 -2.90
CA ARG A 313 -21.18 -20.88 -3.58
C ARG A 313 -20.23 -20.75 -4.75
N THR A 314 -20.69 -20.07 -5.78
CA THR A 314 -19.86 -19.67 -6.93
C THR A 314 -19.62 -18.16 -6.89
N VAL A 315 -18.35 -17.76 -6.83
CA VAL A 315 -17.91 -16.36 -6.89
C VAL A 315 -16.93 -16.18 -8.03
N LYS A 316 -16.78 -14.96 -8.55
CA LYS A 316 -15.79 -14.70 -9.59
C LYS A 316 -14.42 -14.42 -8.99
N ILE A 317 -13.42 -15.10 -9.53
CA ILE A 317 -12.00 -14.97 -9.18
C ILE A 317 -11.21 -14.81 -10.48
N PRO A 318 -10.34 -13.79 -10.61
CA PRO A 318 -9.65 -13.51 -11.86
C PRO A 318 -8.51 -14.51 -12.09
N PHE A 319 -8.30 -14.92 -13.33
CA PHE A 319 -7.08 -15.60 -13.73
C PHE A 319 -5.90 -14.62 -13.78
N LEU A 320 -4.77 -14.98 -13.17
CA LEU A 320 -3.58 -14.11 -13.05
C LEU A 320 -2.31 -14.64 -13.73
N ASN A 321 -2.43 -15.71 -14.52
CA ASN A 321 -1.34 -16.48 -15.15
C ASN A 321 -0.46 -17.27 -14.17
N GLY A 322 0.07 -18.38 -14.69
CA GLY A 322 0.98 -19.30 -14.02
C GLY A 322 2.31 -18.67 -13.61
N GLY A 323 2.79 -19.05 -12.42
CA GLY A 323 4.03 -18.55 -11.82
C GLY A 323 3.90 -18.46 -10.29
N LEU A 324 3.61 -17.25 -9.75
CA LEU A 324 3.46 -17.06 -8.30
C LEU A 324 2.37 -17.97 -7.70
N PHE A 325 1.36 -18.32 -8.50
CA PHE A 325 0.23 -19.13 -8.06
C PHE A 325 0.31 -20.60 -8.48
N GLU A 326 1.42 -21.09 -9.04
CA GLU A 326 1.59 -22.53 -9.34
C GLU A 326 2.22 -23.28 -8.15
N PRO A 327 1.94 -24.58 -7.97
CA PRO A 327 2.58 -25.38 -6.92
C PRO A 327 4.10 -25.43 -7.12
N MET A 328 4.86 -25.27 -6.03
CA MET A 328 6.32 -25.22 -6.10
C MET A 328 6.87 -26.60 -6.51
N GLY A 329 7.70 -26.65 -7.55
CA GLY A 329 8.25 -27.92 -8.02
C GLY A 329 7.21 -28.94 -8.50
N GLY A 330 5.96 -28.50 -8.68
CA GLY A 330 4.85 -29.40 -9.04
C GLY A 330 4.51 -30.42 -7.94
N TYR A 331 4.75 -30.12 -6.66
CA TYR A 331 4.31 -31.02 -5.58
C TYR A 331 2.80 -31.27 -5.66
N ASP A 332 2.40 -32.46 -5.25
CA ASP A 332 1.04 -32.96 -5.38
C ASP A 332 0.13 -32.39 -4.28
N TRP A 333 -0.15 -31.10 -4.37
CA TRP A 333 -0.93 -30.36 -3.38
C TRP A 333 -2.35 -30.92 -3.15
N ARG A 334 -2.89 -31.71 -4.08
CA ARG A 334 -4.19 -32.38 -3.90
C ARG A 334 -4.13 -33.59 -2.98
N HIS A 335 -2.96 -34.21 -2.87
CA HIS A 335 -2.75 -35.44 -2.12
C HIS A 335 -1.75 -35.28 -0.97
N THR A 336 -1.03 -34.16 -0.92
CA THR A 336 -0.14 -33.78 0.19
C THR A 336 -0.87 -32.85 1.15
N HIS A 337 -1.30 -33.35 2.30
CA HIS A 337 -1.97 -32.52 3.32
C HIS A 337 -0.96 -31.96 4.33
N LEU A 338 -0.79 -30.63 4.35
CA LEU A 338 0.08 -29.98 5.35
C LEU A 338 -0.73 -29.59 6.57
N ALA A 339 -0.45 -30.20 7.73
CA ALA A 339 -1.10 -29.88 9.00
C ALA A 339 -0.63 -28.53 9.56
N LEU A 340 -1.00 -27.43 8.90
CA LEU A 340 -0.70 -26.07 9.34
C LEU A 340 -1.83 -25.52 10.21
N PRO A 341 -1.54 -25.05 11.44
CA PRO A 341 -2.56 -24.45 12.30
C PRO A 341 -3.24 -23.24 11.65
N ASN A 342 -4.58 -23.20 11.69
CA ASN A 342 -5.36 -22.08 11.15
C ASN A 342 -5.00 -20.74 11.80
N ALA A 343 -4.58 -20.74 13.06
CA ALA A 343 -4.15 -19.55 13.79
C ALA A 343 -2.97 -18.83 13.11
N LEU A 344 -2.16 -19.52 12.31
CA LEU A 344 -1.06 -18.91 11.55
C LEU A 344 -1.52 -17.86 10.54
N PHE A 345 -2.77 -17.94 10.10
CA PHE A 345 -3.33 -17.08 9.05
C PHE A 345 -4.22 -15.97 9.61
N SER A 346 -4.24 -15.77 10.93
CA SER A 346 -5.03 -14.73 11.58
C SER A 346 -4.34 -14.06 12.77
N ASN A 347 -4.96 -12.97 13.20
CA ASN A 347 -4.46 -12.06 14.21
C ASN A 347 -5.36 -12.06 15.45
N ARG A 348 -6.56 -12.61 15.28
CA ARG A 348 -7.54 -12.69 16.34
C ARG A 348 -7.28 -14.02 17.03
N ARG A 349 -7.39 -14.03 18.36
CA ARG A 349 -7.48 -15.29 19.09
C ARG A 349 -8.77 -15.97 18.62
N ASP A 350 -8.65 -17.21 18.19
CA ASP A 350 -9.80 -18.04 17.86
C ASP A 350 -10.54 -18.34 19.18
N PRO A 351 -11.86 -18.12 19.31
CA PRO A 351 -12.59 -18.46 20.54
C PRO A 351 -12.54 -19.95 20.90
N GLN A 352 -12.13 -20.81 19.96
CA GLN A 352 -12.03 -22.26 20.14
C GLN A 352 -10.64 -22.78 20.52
N ASP A 353 -9.61 -21.92 20.58
CA ASP A 353 -8.24 -22.34 20.87
C ASP A 353 -7.76 -21.71 22.19
N ASP A 354 -8.31 -22.22 23.29
CA ASP A 354 -8.00 -21.75 24.64
C ASP A 354 -6.87 -22.59 25.26
N GLN A 355 -5.67 -22.54 24.65
CA GLN A 355 -4.39 -22.67 25.37
C GLN A 355 -3.34 -21.75 24.73
N GLY A 356 -2.81 -20.85 25.56
CA GLY A 356 -2.17 -19.62 25.12
C GLY A 356 -0.88 -19.76 24.32
N THR A 357 -0.71 -18.87 23.35
CA THR A 357 0.45 -17.97 23.23
C THR A 357 0.16 -16.93 22.14
N GLY A 358 0.02 -15.67 22.55
CA GLY A 358 -0.31 -14.58 21.64
C GLY A 358 0.90 -14.14 20.80
N SER A 359 0.69 -13.96 19.50
CA SER A 359 1.18 -12.83 18.68
C SER A 359 0.82 -13.08 17.21
N SER A 360 0.24 -12.08 16.55
CA SER A 360 -0.83 -12.30 15.58
C SER A 360 -0.74 -11.29 14.39
N MET A 361 -1.14 -11.69 13.18
CA MET A 361 -0.82 -11.14 11.83
C MET A 361 -1.34 -9.70 11.46
N SER A 362 -1.13 -8.61 12.20
CA SER A 362 -1.80 -7.28 11.97
C SER A 362 -2.08 -6.86 10.49
N SER A 363 -3.30 -6.38 10.19
CA SER A 363 -3.81 -6.02 8.84
C SER A 363 -3.25 -4.70 8.26
N THR A 364 -1.99 -4.36 8.56
CA THR A 364 -1.33 -3.12 8.10
C THR A 364 -0.59 -3.28 6.76
N ALA A 365 -0.72 -4.44 6.09
CA ALA A 365 -0.04 -4.74 4.83
C ALA A 365 -0.69 -4.03 3.61
N THR A 366 -0.64 -2.69 3.52
CA THR A 366 -0.91 -2.04 2.23
C THR A 366 0.01 -0.92 1.76
N THR A 367 1.10 -0.64 2.47
CA THR A 367 2.10 0.28 1.95
C THR A 367 3.26 -0.50 1.34
N SER A 368 3.25 -0.68 0.01
CA SER A 368 4.44 -1.10 -0.74
C SER A 368 5.49 0.02 -0.76
N PRO A 369 6.71 -0.17 -0.20
CA PRO A 369 7.77 0.80 -0.33
C PRO A 369 8.43 0.64 -1.70
N CYS A 370 7.94 1.39 -2.69
CA CYS A 370 8.64 1.56 -3.95
C CYS A 370 9.64 2.72 -3.81
N GLY A 371 10.80 2.46 -3.18
CA GLY A 371 11.85 3.47 -3.00
C GLY A 371 13.23 2.89 -2.69
N ARG A 372 14.13 2.97 -3.69
CA ARG A 372 15.61 2.84 -3.69
C ARG A 372 16.31 1.65 -2.98
N ARG A 373 17.61 1.58 -3.26
CA ARG A 373 18.49 0.40 -3.25
C ARG A 373 19.42 0.46 -2.04
N SER A 374 19.50 -0.61 -1.28
CA SER A 374 20.64 -0.93 -0.40
C SER A 374 21.31 -2.21 -0.91
N ARG A 375 22.61 -2.35 -0.58
CA ARG A 375 23.64 -3.15 -1.27
C ARG A 375 23.47 -4.68 -1.23
N TRP A 376 22.36 -5.21 -0.70
CA TRP A 376 22.06 -6.64 -0.56
C TRP A 376 21.05 -7.22 -1.59
N LYS A 377 20.66 -6.44 -2.61
CA LYS A 377 19.65 -6.80 -3.64
C LYS A 377 20.12 -7.72 -4.80
N LYS A 378 21.16 -8.55 -4.64
CA LYS A 378 21.55 -9.51 -5.71
C LYS A 378 20.76 -10.83 -5.70
N LYS A 379 20.33 -11.35 -4.54
CA LYS A 379 19.54 -12.61 -4.46
C LYS A 379 18.03 -12.45 -4.71
N TRP A 380 17.47 -11.25 -4.55
CA TRP A 380 16.01 -11.00 -4.64
C TRP A 380 15.56 -10.33 -5.95
N ARG A 381 16.27 -10.59 -7.06
CA ARG A 381 16.01 -9.94 -8.36
C ARG A 381 14.85 -10.56 -9.15
N TRP A 382 14.41 -11.76 -8.78
CA TRP A 382 13.40 -12.55 -9.51
C TRP A 382 11.95 -12.10 -9.28
N THR A 383 11.57 -11.69 -8.06
CA THR A 383 10.18 -11.28 -7.73
C THR A 383 9.74 -9.99 -8.41
N ARG A 384 10.64 -9.00 -8.57
CA ARG A 384 10.32 -7.71 -9.22
C ARG A 384 10.11 -7.82 -10.74
N ARG A 385 10.86 -8.69 -11.44
CA ARG A 385 10.70 -8.87 -12.89
C ARG A 385 9.39 -9.59 -13.23
N CYS A 386 8.97 -10.56 -12.41
CA CYS A 386 7.66 -11.20 -12.53
C CYS A 386 6.52 -10.22 -12.23
N TRP A 387 6.62 -9.43 -11.14
CA TRP A 387 5.64 -8.38 -10.79
C TRP A 387 5.42 -7.33 -11.90
N ALA A 388 6.50 -6.86 -12.53
CA ALA A 388 6.41 -5.87 -13.60
C ALA A 388 5.96 -6.43 -14.96
N ARG A 389 6.17 -7.74 -15.20
CA ARG A 389 5.66 -8.44 -16.40
C ARG A 389 4.18 -8.76 -16.25
N SER A 390 3.72 -9.37 -15.15
CA SER A 390 2.30 -9.73 -14.97
C SER A 390 1.36 -8.52 -15.04
N SER A 391 1.77 -7.38 -14.50
CA SER A 391 1.00 -6.13 -14.58
C SER A 391 0.91 -5.54 -16.00
N LYS A 392 1.98 -5.65 -16.81
CA LYS A 392 1.98 -5.18 -18.21
C LYS A 392 1.28 -6.16 -19.17
N THR A 393 1.40 -7.46 -18.93
CA THR A 393 0.75 -8.50 -19.76
C THR A 393 -0.77 -8.51 -19.54
N CYS A 394 -1.22 -8.31 -18.30
CA CYS A 394 -2.64 -8.17 -17.96
C CYS A 394 -3.27 -6.93 -18.63
N TRP A 395 -2.51 -5.83 -18.76
CA TRP A 395 -2.95 -4.62 -19.46
C TRP A 395 -3.06 -4.83 -20.98
N ARG A 396 -2.09 -5.52 -21.60
CA ARG A 396 -2.10 -5.78 -23.06
C ARG A 396 -3.16 -6.78 -23.51
N CYS A 397 -3.51 -7.77 -22.70
CA CYS A 397 -4.57 -8.72 -23.05
C CYS A 397 -5.97 -8.08 -23.03
N ARG A 398 -6.22 -7.07 -22.18
CA ARG A 398 -7.54 -6.40 -22.11
C ARG A 398 -7.77 -5.34 -23.20
N THR A 399 -6.72 -4.72 -23.75
CA THR A 399 -6.88 -3.84 -24.92
C THR A 399 -7.18 -4.60 -26.21
N ALA A 400 -6.83 -5.89 -26.30
CA ALA A 400 -7.07 -6.72 -27.48
C ALA A 400 -8.51 -7.26 -27.55
N ASN A 401 -9.20 -7.47 -26.42
CA ASN A 401 -10.60 -7.94 -26.38
C ASN A 401 -11.66 -6.86 -26.73
N ARG A 402 -11.22 -5.73 -27.30
CA ARG A 402 -12.12 -4.70 -27.86
C ARG A 402 -12.19 -4.69 -29.39
N ALA A 403 -11.47 -5.57 -30.09
CA ALA A 403 -11.51 -5.65 -31.55
C ALA A 403 -11.86 -7.08 -31.98
N GLY A 404 -12.89 -7.21 -32.83
CA GLY A 404 -13.38 -8.48 -33.37
C GLY A 404 -12.34 -9.24 -34.22
N PRO A 405 -12.63 -10.51 -34.58
CA PRO A 405 -11.63 -11.46 -35.04
C PRO A 405 -11.36 -11.31 -36.54
N SER A 406 -10.39 -10.48 -36.92
CA SER A 406 -9.65 -10.64 -38.17
C SER A 406 -8.45 -9.68 -38.20
N THR A 407 -7.23 -10.17 -37.98
CA THR A 407 -6.00 -9.67 -38.63
C THR A 407 -4.74 -10.45 -38.21
N PRO A 408 -3.72 -10.55 -39.08
CA PRO A 408 -2.61 -11.50 -39.00
C PRO A 408 -1.49 -11.05 -38.03
N ARG A 409 -1.81 -10.85 -36.74
CA ARG A 409 -0.85 -10.55 -35.66
C ARG A 409 -0.69 -11.67 -34.63
N ALA A 410 -1.15 -12.88 -34.93
CA ALA A 410 -1.04 -14.03 -34.05
C ALA A 410 0.30 -14.81 -34.15
N ARG A 411 1.22 -14.46 -35.08
CA ARG A 411 2.42 -15.27 -35.35
C ARG A 411 3.74 -14.79 -34.73
N SER A 412 3.81 -13.66 -34.03
CA SER A 412 5.09 -13.18 -33.45
C SER A 412 5.26 -13.44 -31.93
N CYS A 413 4.32 -14.09 -31.26
CA CYS A 413 4.40 -14.35 -29.80
C CYS A 413 5.04 -15.70 -29.42
N ILE A 414 5.25 -16.61 -30.38
CA ILE A 414 5.72 -17.98 -30.11
C ILE A 414 7.25 -18.07 -29.95
N THR A 415 8.03 -17.13 -30.48
CA THR A 415 9.50 -17.24 -30.52
C THR A 415 10.22 -16.78 -29.24
N CYS A 416 9.55 -16.09 -28.32
CA CYS A 416 10.18 -15.54 -27.11
C CYS A 416 10.04 -16.44 -25.86
N ALA A 417 9.21 -17.50 -25.93
CA ALA A 417 8.96 -18.42 -24.81
C ALA A 417 9.93 -19.61 -24.74
N ARG A 418 10.83 -19.77 -25.72
CA ARG A 418 11.80 -20.89 -25.78
C ARG A 418 13.22 -20.58 -25.24
N ARG A 419 13.47 -19.38 -24.69
CA ARG A 419 14.83 -18.96 -24.22
C ARG A 419 14.85 -18.28 -22.85
N ALA A 420 13.88 -18.54 -21.97
CA ALA A 420 13.83 -17.98 -20.61
C ALA A 420 13.99 -19.05 -19.54
#